data_AF-A0A817JIV9-F1
#
_entry.id   AF-A0A817JIV9-F1
#
_cell.length_a   1.000
_cell.length_b   1.000
_cell.length_c   1.000
_cell.angle_alpha   90.00
_cell.angle_beta   90.00
_cell.angle_gamma   90.00
#
_symmetry.space_group_name_H-M   'P 1'
#
loop_
_entity.id
_entity.type
_entity.pdbx_description
1 polymer ?
#
loop_
_entity_poly.entity_id
_entity_poly.type
_entity_poly.pdbx_seq_one_letter_code
_entity_poly.pdbx_strand_id
1 'polypeptide(L)'
;MGDGGGGMSVMFSVDTACEEKVRSKTVVFISTFEHHSNILPWKETGVEVIRIPNNKQGLIDEDFLQNRLKYYHDEGKKHIICSFSAASNVTGIQTDVDRVSKLVHQYNGWIFWDYAAAAPYVKIDMNPPKFAYKDAVFISTHKFVGGPSTPGILIAKKKLFTNPVPSDVGGGTVNFVTRTHTEYVQDIEAREEGGTPNILGAIRAGLVFHLKESVGCHTIETRENALVEKFFARFRNHPKVFVLGSSTAPRLGIFSFLIYVPFLHKYLHHNFICVLLNDLFGIQVRSGCSCAGPYVLDLLNIDDQTADIYTKFITADENGRLNEMPKVELMKPGFTRFNLSYFASDEEVDYILNAVEFIANDGWKFLSLYTYDIKTAVWRPRTIPSGKHFYQHHSLQTITYQNGTMEENNGQQQVELLNTNVPRLITNLSSSDDPIEEAKSMANNIPKYVYENVDFRTDPPLNVPDKYKDFIWFVTPKDIIRKMVIDYERSQESYSKPEPFRPRMDN
;
A
#
# COMPACT_ATOMS: atom_id res chain seq x y z
N MET A 1 -11.88 -14.42 -5.70
CA MET A 1 -10.65 -14.24 -4.91
C MET A 1 -9.88 -13.05 -5.44
N GLY A 2 -9.54 -12.09 -4.56
CA GLY A 2 -9.21 -10.72 -4.95
C GLY A 2 -7.74 -10.36 -5.05
N ASP A 3 -6.78 -11.24 -4.77
CA ASP A 3 -5.36 -10.98 -5.03
C ASP A 3 -4.58 -12.29 -4.95
N GLY A 4 -3.99 -12.74 -6.07
CA GLY A 4 -2.95 -13.79 -6.22
C GLY A 4 -3.15 -15.18 -5.59
N GLY A 5 -3.48 -15.25 -4.29
CA GLY A 5 -3.41 -16.44 -3.45
C GLY A 5 -4.39 -17.55 -3.80
N GLY A 6 -5.48 -17.22 -4.51
CA GLY A 6 -6.46 -18.21 -4.96
C GLY A 6 -5.93 -19.17 -6.03
N GLY A 7 -4.96 -18.75 -6.85
CA GLY A 7 -4.40 -19.63 -7.88
C GLY A 7 -3.43 -20.67 -7.33
N MET A 8 -2.82 -20.42 -6.16
CA MET A 8 -1.82 -21.32 -5.59
C MET A 8 -2.43 -22.61 -5.06
N SER A 9 -3.65 -22.54 -4.51
CA SER A 9 -4.39 -23.75 -4.11
C SER A 9 -4.75 -24.65 -5.29
N VAL A 10 -4.70 -24.16 -6.53
CA VAL A 10 -5.15 -24.88 -7.75
C VAL A 10 -4.05 -25.77 -8.34
N MET A 11 -2.78 -25.33 -8.34
CA MET A 11 -1.69 -26.03 -9.06
C MET A 11 -0.89 -27.00 -8.19
N PHE A 12 -0.92 -26.78 -6.88
CA PHE A 12 -0.30 -27.64 -5.89
C PHE A 12 -1.27 -27.57 -4.72
N SER A 13 -2.27 -28.46 -4.69
CA SER A 13 -3.31 -28.29 -3.67
C SER A 13 -2.64 -28.25 -2.32
N VAL A 14 -3.10 -27.32 -1.49
CA VAL A 14 -2.69 -27.22 -0.08
C VAL A 14 -2.79 -28.62 0.54
N ASP A 15 -3.78 -29.41 0.15
CA ASP A 15 -3.98 -30.80 0.57
C ASP A 15 -2.86 -31.76 0.11
N THR A 16 -2.38 -31.68 -1.13
CA THR A 16 -1.25 -32.49 -1.62
C THR A 16 0.07 -32.08 -0.98
N ALA A 17 0.26 -30.77 -0.72
CA ALA A 17 1.43 -30.26 0.00
C ALA A 17 1.40 -30.64 1.50
N CYS A 18 0.22 -30.82 2.08
CA CYS A 18 0.02 -31.23 3.48
C CYS A 18 0.32 -32.72 3.72
N GLU A 19 0.38 -33.56 2.68
CA GLU A 19 0.86 -34.93 2.81
C GLU A 19 2.34 -34.92 3.23
N GLU A 20 2.65 -35.49 4.40
CA GLU A 20 3.98 -35.41 5.03
C GLU A 20 5.14 -35.84 4.10
N LYS A 21 4.88 -36.83 3.24
CA LYS A 21 5.83 -37.35 2.25
C LYS A 21 6.14 -36.36 1.11
N VAL A 22 5.17 -35.53 0.74
CA VAL A 22 5.33 -34.46 -0.26
C VAL A 22 5.96 -33.24 0.41
N ARG A 23 5.48 -32.87 1.60
CA ARG A 23 5.98 -31.74 2.39
C ARG A 23 7.49 -31.80 2.63
N SER A 24 7.98 -32.95 3.10
CA SER A 24 9.41 -33.18 3.38
C SER A 24 10.32 -33.06 2.15
N LYS A 25 9.77 -33.26 0.95
CA LYS A 25 10.48 -33.22 -0.35
C LYS A 25 10.27 -31.92 -1.12
N THR A 26 9.55 -30.97 -0.54
CA THR A 26 9.20 -29.69 -1.14
C THR A 26 9.90 -28.57 -0.40
N VAL A 27 10.39 -27.58 -1.14
CA VAL A 27 10.88 -26.31 -0.63
C VAL A 27 10.32 -25.20 -1.49
N VAL A 28 9.85 -24.13 -0.84
CA VAL A 28 9.30 -22.95 -1.51
C VAL A 28 10.19 -21.75 -1.24
N PHE A 29 10.54 -21.04 -2.29
CA PHE A 29 11.22 -19.76 -2.23
C PHE A 29 10.22 -18.63 -2.47
N ILE A 30 10.28 -17.61 -1.63
CA ILE A 30 9.58 -16.33 -1.81
C ILE A 30 10.59 -15.20 -1.90
N SER A 31 10.31 -14.16 -2.69
CA SER A 31 11.20 -13.00 -2.76
C SER A 31 11.02 -12.08 -1.55
N THR A 32 11.79 -11.01 -1.50
CA THR A 32 11.76 -10.07 -0.38
C THR A 32 10.47 -9.27 -0.32
N PHE A 33 9.85 -8.95 -1.47
CA PHE A 33 8.73 -8.01 -1.56
C PHE A 33 7.38 -8.64 -1.89
N GLU A 34 7.18 -9.90 -1.49
CA GLU A 34 5.91 -10.59 -1.69
C GLU A 34 4.75 -9.95 -0.93
N HIS A 35 3.60 -9.91 -1.61
CA HIS A 35 2.32 -9.64 -0.97
C HIS A 35 1.91 -10.83 -0.09
N HIS A 36 1.12 -10.59 0.97
CA HIS A 36 0.65 -11.63 1.90
C HIS A 36 -0.05 -12.78 1.18
N SER A 37 -0.76 -12.50 0.08
CA SER A 37 -1.39 -13.53 -0.75
C SER A 37 -0.40 -14.50 -1.38
N ASN A 38 0.88 -14.12 -1.54
CA ASN A 38 1.96 -14.96 -2.04
C ASN A 38 2.93 -15.43 -0.93
N ILE A 39 2.58 -15.24 0.35
CA ILE A 39 3.35 -15.70 1.51
C ILE A 39 2.54 -16.69 2.34
N LEU A 40 1.37 -16.26 2.80
CA LEU A 40 0.60 -16.99 3.80
C LEU A 40 0.15 -18.37 3.30
N PRO A 41 -0.36 -18.54 2.06
CA PRO A 41 -0.75 -19.87 1.60
C PRO A 41 0.38 -20.89 1.66
N TRP A 42 1.62 -20.48 1.35
CA TRP A 42 2.79 -21.37 1.46
C TRP A 42 3.11 -21.73 2.90
N LYS A 43 3.08 -20.75 3.81
CA LYS A 43 3.35 -20.97 5.24
C LYS A 43 2.34 -21.94 5.86
N GLU A 44 1.06 -21.81 5.51
CA GLU A 44 0.00 -22.66 6.05
C GLU A 44 0.05 -24.11 5.54
N THR A 45 0.77 -24.40 4.45
CA THR A 45 1.01 -25.79 4.02
C THR A 45 2.03 -26.53 4.91
N GLY A 46 2.79 -25.80 5.73
CA GLY A 46 3.86 -26.35 6.56
C GLY A 46 5.11 -26.79 5.78
N VAL A 47 5.19 -26.52 4.47
CA VAL A 47 6.42 -26.71 3.70
C VAL A 47 7.50 -25.74 4.19
N GLU A 48 8.76 -26.11 3.95
CA GLU A 48 9.88 -25.21 4.21
C GLU A 48 9.81 -24.00 3.27
N VAL A 49 9.65 -22.81 3.83
CA VAL A 49 9.58 -21.55 3.07
C VAL A 49 10.86 -20.73 3.32
N ILE A 50 11.62 -20.49 2.26
CA ILE A 50 12.87 -19.73 2.27
C ILE A 50 12.64 -18.36 1.64
N ARG A 51 12.82 -17.31 2.44
CA ARG A 51 12.77 -15.93 1.95
C ARG A 51 14.12 -15.51 1.39
N ILE A 52 14.14 -15.08 0.13
CA ILE A 52 15.33 -14.52 -0.51
C ILE A 52 15.50 -13.06 -0.07
N PRO A 53 16.70 -12.63 0.35
CA PRO A 53 16.97 -11.23 0.68
C PRO A 53 17.11 -10.36 -0.59
N ASN A 54 17.08 -9.05 -0.40
CA ASN A 54 17.43 -8.11 -1.45
C ASN A 54 18.95 -7.92 -1.51
N ASN A 55 19.49 -7.72 -2.71
CA ASN A 55 20.82 -7.20 -2.93
C ASN A 55 20.90 -5.70 -2.60
N LYS A 56 22.09 -5.12 -2.73
CA LYS A 56 22.36 -3.70 -2.44
C LYS A 56 21.56 -2.72 -3.31
N GLN A 57 21.03 -3.17 -4.44
CA GLN A 57 20.20 -2.38 -5.36
C GLN A 57 18.71 -2.50 -5.05
N GLY A 58 18.32 -3.25 -4.01
CA GLY A 58 16.92 -3.49 -3.65
C GLY A 58 16.19 -4.48 -4.57
N LEU A 59 16.95 -5.26 -5.37
CA LEU A 59 16.46 -6.34 -6.22
C LEU A 59 16.72 -7.69 -5.54
N ILE A 60 16.14 -8.77 -6.06
CA ILE A 60 16.40 -10.14 -5.58
C ILE A 60 17.91 -10.43 -5.58
N ASP A 61 18.42 -10.96 -4.47
CA ASP A 61 19.79 -11.48 -4.38
C ASP A 61 19.90 -12.83 -5.14
N GLU A 62 20.35 -12.75 -6.40
CA GLU A 62 20.48 -13.91 -7.28
C GLU A 62 21.61 -14.85 -6.87
N ASP A 63 22.67 -14.34 -6.23
CA ASP A 63 23.76 -15.18 -5.72
C ASP A 63 23.27 -16.04 -4.55
N PHE A 64 22.51 -15.42 -3.64
CA PHE A 64 21.85 -16.16 -2.56
C PHE A 64 20.87 -17.19 -3.12
N LEU A 65 20.02 -16.79 -4.07
CA LEU A 65 19.05 -17.69 -4.71
C LEU A 65 19.76 -18.88 -5.37
N GLN A 66 20.80 -18.64 -6.18
CA GLN A 66 21.56 -19.69 -6.86
C GLN A 66 22.17 -20.68 -5.86
N ASN A 67 22.78 -20.18 -4.79
CA ASN A 67 23.39 -21.03 -3.77
C ASN A 67 22.36 -21.91 -3.05
N ARG A 68 21.18 -21.37 -2.72
CA ARG A 68 20.11 -22.16 -2.10
C ARG A 68 19.48 -23.15 -3.07
N LEU A 69 19.22 -22.75 -4.32
CA LEU A 69 18.72 -23.66 -5.35
C LEU A 69 19.65 -24.86 -5.53
N LYS A 70 20.96 -24.61 -5.65
CA LYS A 70 21.97 -25.66 -5.71
C LYS A 70 21.93 -26.57 -4.49
N TYR A 71 21.93 -25.99 -3.28
CA TYR A 71 21.89 -26.75 -2.03
C TYR A 71 20.72 -27.74 -1.99
N TYR A 72 19.49 -27.29 -2.26
CA TYR A 72 18.31 -28.17 -2.20
C TYR A 72 18.20 -29.13 -3.38
N HIS A 73 18.74 -28.75 -4.53
CA HIS A 73 18.89 -29.65 -5.67
C HIS A 73 19.82 -30.81 -5.31
N ASP A 74 20.99 -30.51 -4.74
CA ASP A 74 21.98 -31.50 -4.30
C ASP A 74 21.47 -32.36 -3.12
N GLU A 75 20.63 -31.78 -2.23
CA GLU A 75 19.93 -32.51 -1.16
C GLU A 75 18.84 -33.47 -1.70
N GLY A 76 18.48 -33.36 -2.98
CA GLY A 76 17.51 -34.24 -3.63
C GLY A 76 16.05 -33.87 -3.34
N LYS A 77 15.76 -32.59 -3.02
CA LYS A 77 14.37 -32.09 -2.97
C LYS A 77 13.71 -32.32 -4.34
N LYS A 78 12.50 -32.87 -4.33
CA LYS A 78 11.77 -33.20 -5.56
C LYS A 78 11.02 -32.01 -6.14
N HIS A 79 10.57 -31.11 -5.28
CA HIS A 79 9.79 -29.94 -5.66
C HIS A 79 10.47 -28.68 -5.12
N ILE A 80 11.23 -28.04 -6.00
CA ILE A 80 11.83 -26.72 -5.75
C ILE A 80 10.92 -25.70 -6.42
N ILE A 81 10.20 -24.92 -5.64
CA ILE A 81 9.23 -23.95 -6.15
C ILE A 81 9.72 -22.55 -5.81
N CYS A 82 9.75 -21.65 -6.78
CA CYS A 82 9.96 -20.24 -6.56
C CYS A 82 8.64 -19.52 -6.89
N SER A 83 8.08 -18.78 -5.93
CA SER A 83 6.86 -17.99 -6.12
C SER A 83 7.17 -16.53 -5.87
N PHE A 84 7.37 -15.76 -6.94
CA PHE A 84 7.92 -14.40 -6.87
C PHE A 84 6.99 -13.35 -7.47
N SER A 85 7.03 -12.13 -6.93
CA SER A 85 6.34 -10.97 -7.51
C SER A 85 7.10 -10.42 -8.72
N ALA A 86 6.40 -10.16 -9.82
CA ALA A 86 6.97 -9.51 -11.00
C ALA A 86 7.26 -8.02 -10.76
N ALA A 87 6.49 -7.38 -9.87
CA ALA A 87 6.78 -6.04 -9.35
C ALA A 87 6.25 -5.89 -7.92
N SER A 88 6.94 -5.10 -7.10
CA SER A 88 6.48 -4.79 -5.75
C SER A 88 5.23 -3.91 -5.76
N ASN A 89 4.20 -4.29 -5.00
CA ASN A 89 3.04 -3.42 -4.75
C ASN A 89 3.36 -2.24 -3.80
N VAL A 90 4.52 -2.26 -3.13
CA VAL A 90 4.96 -1.21 -2.21
C VAL A 90 5.84 -0.20 -2.93
N THR A 91 6.88 -0.67 -3.60
CA THR A 91 7.91 0.19 -4.20
C THR A 91 7.86 0.20 -5.72
N GLY A 92 6.98 -0.56 -6.37
CA GLY A 92 6.96 -0.65 -7.83
C GLY A 92 8.18 -1.34 -8.44
N ILE A 93 9.24 -1.64 -7.67
CA ILE A 93 10.48 -2.26 -8.16
C ILE A 93 10.14 -3.54 -8.90
N GLN A 94 10.66 -3.66 -10.12
CA GLN A 94 10.40 -4.77 -11.02
C GLN A 94 11.50 -5.83 -10.92
N THR A 95 11.08 -7.08 -10.98
CA THR A 95 11.99 -8.21 -11.12
C THR A 95 12.27 -8.46 -12.59
N ASP A 96 13.53 -8.79 -12.94
CA ASP A 96 13.83 -9.38 -14.25
C ASP A 96 13.33 -10.83 -14.27
N VAL A 97 12.05 -10.98 -14.62
CA VAL A 97 11.32 -12.24 -14.59
C VAL A 97 11.96 -13.30 -15.49
N ASP A 98 12.59 -12.90 -16.59
CA ASP A 98 13.19 -13.83 -17.56
C ASP A 98 14.53 -14.34 -17.06
N ARG A 99 15.37 -13.46 -16.52
CA ARG A 99 16.65 -13.83 -15.92
C ARG A 99 16.46 -14.77 -14.73
N VAL A 100 15.56 -14.43 -13.81
CA VAL A 100 15.28 -15.26 -12.63
C VAL A 100 14.66 -16.61 -13.02
N SER A 101 13.74 -16.63 -14.00
CA SER A 101 13.16 -17.91 -14.47
C SER A 101 14.22 -18.85 -15.03
N LYS A 102 15.19 -18.34 -15.81
CA LYS A 102 16.30 -19.15 -16.32
C LYS A 102 17.13 -19.75 -15.20
N LEU A 103 17.45 -18.97 -14.18
CA LEU A 103 18.24 -19.41 -13.03
C LEU A 103 17.53 -20.56 -12.29
N VAL A 104 16.23 -20.42 -12.03
CA VAL A 104 15.44 -21.46 -11.34
C VAL A 104 15.39 -22.76 -12.14
N HIS A 105 15.19 -22.67 -13.45
CA HIS A 105 15.13 -23.86 -14.31
C HIS A 105 16.45 -24.61 -14.45
N GLN A 106 17.61 -23.96 -14.26
CA GLN A 106 18.91 -24.65 -14.24
C GLN A 106 19.01 -25.72 -13.14
N TYR A 107 18.20 -25.58 -12.09
CA TYR A 107 18.15 -26.50 -10.94
C TYR A 107 16.87 -27.35 -10.93
N ASN A 108 16.19 -27.49 -12.07
CA ASN A 108 14.91 -28.20 -12.22
C ASN A 108 13.78 -27.68 -11.31
N GLY A 109 13.86 -26.42 -10.87
CA GLY A 109 12.79 -25.79 -10.10
C GLY A 109 11.60 -25.37 -10.98
N TRP A 110 10.47 -25.05 -10.35
CA TRP A 110 9.34 -24.39 -10.98
C TRP A 110 9.27 -22.93 -10.55
N ILE A 111 8.88 -22.06 -11.47
CA ILE A 111 8.76 -20.62 -11.22
C ILE A 111 7.33 -20.13 -11.46
N PHE A 112 6.73 -19.60 -10.39
CA PHE A 112 5.41 -19.00 -10.36
C PHE A 112 5.55 -17.49 -10.16
N TRP A 113 4.84 -16.71 -10.96
CA TRP A 113 4.95 -15.26 -10.92
C TRP A 113 3.63 -14.59 -10.53
N ASP A 114 3.66 -13.80 -9.46
CA ASP A 114 2.59 -12.87 -9.12
C ASP A 114 2.73 -11.59 -9.96
N TYR A 115 1.84 -11.45 -10.93
CA TYR A 115 1.75 -10.27 -11.80
C TYR A 115 0.67 -9.28 -11.33
N ALA A 116 0.07 -9.43 -10.15
CA ALA A 116 -1.03 -8.58 -9.70
C ALA A 116 -0.72 -7.07 -9.81
N ALA A 117 0.48 -6.65 -9.38
CA ALA A 117 0.91 -5.25 -9.50
C ALA A 117 1.42 -4.87 -10.91
N ALA A 118 2.04 -5.82 -11.62
CA ALA A 118 2.74 -5.54 -12.88
C ALA A 118 1.85 -5.65 -14.13
N ALA A 119 0.89 -6.57 -14.13
CA ALA A 119 0.04 -6.93 -15.25
C ALA A 119 -0.64 -5.74 -15.95
N PRO A 120 -1.11 -4.68 -15.26
CA PRO A 120 -1.70 -3.52 -15.92
C PRO A 120 -0.72 -2.77 -16.83
N TYR A 121 0.58 -2.90 -16.60
CA TYR A 121 1.61 -2.05 -17.21
C TYR A 121 2.53 -2.82 -18.17
N VAL A 122 2.95 -4.05 -17.81
CA VAL A 122 4.01 -4.77 -18.52
C VAL A 122 3.47 -5.85 -19.47
N LYS A 123 4.24 -6.22 -20.48
CA LYS A 123 3.93 -7.40 -21.30
C LYS A 123 4.03 -8.67 -20.45
N ILE A 124 3.05 -9.55 -20.56
CA ILE A 124 3.07 -10.87 -19.93
C ILE A 124 3.32 -11.90 -21.02
N ASP A 125 4.47 -12.58 -20.96
CA ASP A 125 4.84 -13.62 -21.91
C ASP A 125 5.09 -14.93 -21.16
N MET A 126 4.21 -15.92 -21.35
CA MET A 126 4.32 -17.23 -20.69
C MET A 126 5.41 -18.13 -21.27
N ASN A 127 5.87 -17.87 -22.49
CA ASN A 127 6.80 -18.72 -23.23
C ASN A 127 7.95 -17.96 -23.91
N PRO A 128 8.64 -17.02 -23.23
CA PRO A 128 9.87 -16.47 -23.77
C PRO A 128 10.92 -17.58 -23.97
N PRO A 129 11.82 -17.43 -24.96
CA PRO A 129 12.76 -18.47 -25.36
C PRO A 129 13.84 -18.72 -24.29
N LYS A 130 14.68 -19.74 -24.51
CA LYS A 130 15.89 -20.04 -23.70
C LYS A 130 15.60 -20.27 -22.21
N PHE A 131 14.64 -21.14 -21.88
CA PHE A 131 14.27 -21.50 -20.50
C PHE A 131 13.78 -20.32 -19.65
N ALA A 132 13.36 -19.21 -20.27
CA ALA A 132 12.77 -18.07 -19.56
C ALA A 132 11.27 -18.21 -19.29
N TYR A 133 10.65 -19.32 -19.75
CA TYR A 133 9.22 -19.55 -19.63
C TYR A 133 8.75 -19.44 -18.17
N LYS A 134 7.46 -19.21 -17.96
CA LYS A 134 6.89 -19.20 -16.62
C LYS A 134 6.07 -20.47 -16.46
N ASP A 135 6.22 -21.18 -15.34
CA ASP A 135 5.40 -22.37 -15.09
C ASP A 135 3.97 -21.97 -14.71
N ALA A 136 3.83 -20.86 -13.97
CA ALA A 136 2.55 -20.26 -13.66
C ALA A 136 2.63 -18.73 -13.54
N VAL A 137 1.51 -18.06 -13.79
CA VAL A 137 1.32 -16.62 -13.61
C VAL A 137 -0.05 -16.36 -12.97
N PHE A 138 -0.07 -15.52 -11.93
CA PHE A 138 -1.29 -15.03 -11.28
C PHE A 138 -1.55 -13.58 -11.67
N ILE A 139 -2.79 -13.25 -12.03
CA ILE A 139 -3.18 -11.89 -12.45
C ILE A 139 -4.42 -11.44 -11.70
N SER A 140 -4.33 -10.23 -11.12
CA SER A 140 -5.45 -9.52 -10.53
C SER A 140 -6.05 -8.55 -11.54
N THR A 141 -7.01 -9.00 -12.33
CA THR A 141 -7.60 -8.21 -13.43
C THR A 141 -8.26 -6.91 -12.95
N HIS A 142 -8.71 -6.86 -11.69
CA HIS A 142 -9.29 -5.65 -11.10
C HIS A 142 -8.32 -4.48 -10.91
N LYS A 143 -7.01 -4.71 -11.09
CA LYS A 143 -5.97 -3.67 -11.03
C LYS A 143 -5.75 -2.97 -12.36
N PHE A 144 -6.35 -3.46 -13.44
CA PHE A 144 -6.30 -2.82 -14.74
C PHE A 144 -7.37 -1.71 -14.83
N VAL A 145 -7.18 -0.79 -15.78
CA VAL A 145 -8.21 0.21 -16.12
C VAL A 145 -9.49 -0.49 -16.57
N GLY A 146 -10.62 -0.17 -15.93
CA GLY A 146 -11.91 -0.84 -16.17
C GLY A 146 -12.03 -2.23 -15.53
N GLY A 147 -11.01 -2.67 -14.78
CA GLY A 147 -10.96 -3.97 -14.10
C GLY A 147 -11.92 -4.21 -12.93
N PRO A 148 -12.46 -3.21 -12.19
CA PRO A 148 -13.31 -3.53 -11.04
C PRO A 148 -14.44 -4.55 -11.33
N SER A 149 -14.58 -5.50 -10.41
CA SER A 149 -15.51 -6.66 -10.47
C SER A 149 -15.23 -7.72 -11.54
N THR A 150 -14.02 -7.77 -12.11
CA THR A 150 -13.51 -8.93 -12.88
C THR A 150 -12.97 -10.05 -11.99
N PRO A 151 -12.93 -11.31 -12.45
CA PRO A 151 -12.21 -12.38 -11.77
C PRO A 151 -10.68 -12.20 -11.84
N GLY A 152 -9.97 -12.91 -10.97
CA GLY A 152 -8.53 -13.16 -11.15
C GLY A 152 -8.29 -14.20 -12.24
N ILE A 153 -7.11 -14.20 -12.84
CA ILE A 153 -6.72 -15.16 -13.87
C ILE A 153 -5.49 -15.92 -13.39
N LEU A 154 -5.56 -17.25 -13.51
CA LEU A 154 -4.41 -18.13 -13.37
C LEU A 154 -4.05 -18.68 -14.75
N ILE A 155 -2.79 -18.53 -15.16
CA ILE A 155 -2.26 -19.18 -16.36
C ILE A 155 -1.15 -20.11 -15.93
N ALA A 156 -1.28 -21.40 -16.25
CA ALA A 156 -0.37 -22.41 -15.77
C ALA A 156 -0.09 -23.49 -16.81
N LYS A 157 1.09 -24.10 -16.78
CA LYS A 157 1.40 -25.23 -17.65
C LYS A 157 0.58 -26.45 -17.24
N LYS A 158 0.04 -27.17 -18.23
CA LYS A 158 -0.74 -28.41 -18.02
C LYS A 158 -0.04 -29.43 -17.11
N LYS A 159 1.30 -29.51 -17.16
CA LYS A 159 2.11 -30.40 -16.31
C LYS A 159 1.96 -30.18 -14.80
N LEU A 160 1.45 -29.02 -14.38
CA LEU A 160 1.22 -28.70 -12.97
C LEU A 160 -0.11 -29.27 -12.44
N PHE A 161 -1.07 -29.59 -13.31
CA PHE A 161 -2.40 -30.07 -12.91
C PHE A 161 -2.44 -31.58 -12.81
N THR A 162 -1.75 -32.14 -11.81
CA THR A 162 -1.66 -33.60 -11.61
C THR A 162 -2.73 -34.15 -10.67
N ASN A 163 -3.50 -33.28 -10.01
CA ASN A 163 -4.46 -33.71 -9.00
C ASN A 163 -5.73 -34.31 -9.62
N PRO A 164 -6.22 -35.45 -9.09
CA PRO A 164 -7.44 -36.08 -9.56
C PRO A 164 -8.71 -35.39 -9.04
N VAL A 165 -8.60 -34.61 -7.97
CA VAL A 165 -9.68 -33.85 -7.34
C VAL A 165 -9.34 -32.36 -7.47
N PRO A 166 -10.27 -31.51 -7.98
CA PRO A 166 -10.03 -30.07 -8.09
C PRO A 166 -10.01 -29.40 -6.72
N SER A 167 -9.49 -28.19 -6.71
CA SER A 167 -9.38 -27.39 -5.48
C SER A 167 -10.69 -26.74 -5.06
N ASP A 168 -11.62 -26.54 -5.99
CA ASP A 168 -12.99 -26.12 -5.70
C ASP A 168 -13.97 -27.13 -6.31
N VAL A 169 -14.68 -27.87 -5.45
CA VAL A 169 -15.60 -28.93 -5.87
C VAL A 169 -17.03 -28.37 -5.93
N GLY A 170 -17.72 -28.58 -7.04
CA GLY A 170 -19.07 -28.08 -7.20
C GLY A 170 -19.77 -28.61 -8.45
N GLY A 171 -20.98 -28.10 -8.70
CA GLY A 171 -21.65 -28.35 -9.98
C GLY A 171 -20.79 -27.85 -11.15
N GLY A 172 -20.79 -28.59 -12.26
CA GLY A 172 -19.98 -28.25 -13.44
C GLY A 172 -18.59 -28.91 -13.49
N THR A 173 -18.06 -29.42 -12.37
CA THR A 173 -16.72 -30.05 -12.34
C THR A 173 -16.73 -31.56 -12.55
N VAL A 174 -17.92 -32.16 -12.71
CA VAL A 174 -18.14 -33.62 -12.70
C VAL A 174 -18.78 -34.10 -13.99
N ASN A 175 -18.31 -35.24 -14.50
CA ASN A 175 -19.00 -36.03 -15.52
C ASN A 175 -20.20 -36.76 -14.92
N PHE A 176 -20.01 -37.37 -13.74
CA PHE A 176 -21.03 -38.18 -13.10
C PHE A 176 -20.83 -38.28 -11.58
N VAL A 177 -21.92 -38.18 -10.83
CA VAL A 177 -21.92 -38.34 -9.36
C VAL A 177 -22.93 -39.39 -8.98
N THR A 178 -22.46 -40.42 -8.27
CA THR A 178 -23.30 -41.48 -7.70
C THR A 178 -23.31 -41.39 -6.18
N ARG A 179 -24.05 -42.30 -5.53
CA ARG A 179 -24.06 -42.41 -4.07
C ARG A 179 -22.71 -42.77 -3.46
N THR A 180 -21.78 -43.35 -4.22
CA THR A 180 -20.50 -43.88 -3.70
C THR A 180 -19.27 -43.48 -4.52
N HIS A 181 -19.46 -42.77 -5.63
CA HIS A 181 -18.38 -42.46 -6.58
C HIS A 181 -18.64 -41.13 -7.28
N THR A 182 -17.57 -40.39 -7.51
CA THR A 182 -17.54 -39.10 -8.21
C THR A 182 -16.51 -39.17 -9.32
N GLU A 183 -16.94 -38.90 -10.55
CA GLU A 183 -16.07 -38.80 -11.71
C GLU A 183 -15.97 -37.32 -12.11
N TYR A 184 -14.77 -36.74 -11.99
CA TYR A 184 -14.49 -35.36 -12.39
C TYR A 184 -14.23 -35.24 -13.90
N VAL A 185 -14.59 -34.10 -14.48
CA VAL A 185 -14.28 -33.78 -15.88
C VAL A 185 -12.77 -33.76 -16.10
N GLN A 186 -12.31 -34.12 -17.30
CA GLN A 186 -10.87 -34.15 -17.62
C GLN A 186 -10.35 -32.80 -18.12
N ASP A 187 -11.24 -31.93 -18.60
CA ASP A 187 -10.90 -30.56 -18.98
C ASP A 187 -10.50 -29.78 -17.73
N ILE A 188 -9.27 -29.25 -17.71
CA ILE A 188 -8.67 -28.69 -16.50
C ILE A 188 -9.43 -27.42 -16.08
N GLU A 189 -9.70 -26.55 -17.05
CA GLU A 189 -10.40 -25.29 -16.84
C GLU A 189 -11.80 -25.53 -16.24
N ALA A 190 -12.61 -26.41 -16.85
CA ALA A 190 -13.92 -26.75 -16.30
C ALA A 190 -13.85 -27.46 -14.95
N ARG A 191 -12.79 -28.25 -14.69
CA ARG A 191 -12.62 -28.98 -13.44
C ARG A 191 -12.32 -28.05 -12.27
N GLU A 192 -11.53 -27.00 -12.48
CA GLU A 192 -11.09 -26.07 -11.42
C GLU A 192 -12.05 -24.87 -11.21
N GLU A 193 -13.12 -24.75 -11.99
CA GLU A 193 -14.13 -23.68 -11.88
C GLU A 193 -15.48 -24.21 -11.35
N GLY A 194 -15.48 -24.67 -10.10
CA GLY A 194 -16.68 -25.16 -9.44
C GLY A 194 -17.82 -24.14 -9.34
N GLY A 195 -19.02 -24.55 -9.73
CA GLY A 195 -20.23 -23.73 -9.66
C GLY A 195 -20.53 -22.95 -10.94
N THR A 196 -21.31 -21.88 -10.82
CA THR A 196 -21.60 -20.99 -11.96
C THR A 196 -20.44 -20.00 -12.13
N PRO A 197 -19.74 -19.98 -13.26
CA PRO A 197 -18.65 -19.03 -13.47
C PRO A 197 -19.11 -17.58 -13.41
N ASN A 198 -18.20 -16.67 -13.11
CA ASN A 198 -18.46 -15.23 -13.20
C ASN A 198 -18.46 -14.77 -14.68
N ILE A 199 -19.50 -15.14 -15.44
CA ILE A 199 -19.59 -14.94 -16.89
C ILE A 199 -19.40 -13.46 -17.26
N LEU A 200 -20.15 -12.55 -16.62
CA LEU A 200 -20.05 -11.11 -16.88
C LEU A 200 -18.67 -10.56 -16.52
N GLY A 201 -18.10 -11.03 -15.40
CA GLY A 201 -16.76 -10.67 -15.00
C GLY A 201 -15.70 -11.16 -15.99
N ALA A 202 -15.84 -12.36 -16.54
CA ALA A 202 -14.92 -12.93 -17.54
C ALA A 202 -14.97 -12.16 -18.87
N ILE A 203 -16.18 -11.79 -19.34
CA ILE A 203 -16.34 -10.91 -20.50
C ILE A 203 -15.64 -9.56 -20.25
N ARG A 204 -15.87 -8.96 -19.07
CA ARG A 204 -15.20 -7.71 -18.70
C ARG A 204 -13.68 -7.87 -18.64
N ALA A 205 -13.18 -8.98 -18.12
CA ALA A 205 -11.74 -9.28 -18.11
C ALA A 205 -11.17 -9.26 -19.53
N GLY A 206 -11.82 -9.92 -20.50
CA GLY A 206 -11.42 -9.84 -21.91
C GLY A 206 -11.34 -8.41 -22.45
N LEU A 207 -12.37 -7.59 -22.20
CA LEU A 207 -12.39 -6.17 -22.62
C LEU A 207 -11.26 -5.35 -22.01
N VAL A 208 -10.91 -5.62 -20.77
CA VAL A 208 -9.84 -4.94 -20.04
C VAL A 208 -8.46 -5.25 -20.62
N PHE A 209 -8.22 -6.50 -21.02
CA PHE A 209 -7.00 -6.85 -21.76
C PHE A 209 -6.97 -6.20 -23.15
N HIS A 210 -8.09 -6.20 -23.88
CA HIS A 210 -8.20 -5.50 -25.16
C HIS A 210 -7.90 -3.99 -25.03
N LEU A 211 -8.41 -3.33 -23.99
CA LEU A 211 -8.12 -1.93 -23.72
C LEU A 211 -6.61 -1.70 -23.54
N LYS A 212 -5.96 -2.50 -22.69
CA LYS A 212 -4.50 -2.39 -22.49
C LYS A 212 -3.73 -2.65 -23.79
N GLU A 213 -4.12 -3.65 -24.57
CA GLU A 213 -3.49 -3.95 -25.88
C GLU A 213 -3.65 -2.79 -26.86
N SER A 214 -4.79 -2.10 -26.86
CA SER A 214 -5.04 -0.94 -27.73
C SER A 214 -4.13 0.26 -27.40
N VAL A 215 -3.76 0.45 -26.14
CA VAL A 215 -2.77 1.46 -25.72
C VAL A 215 -1.35 1.01 -26.08
N GLY A 216 -1.07 -0.29 -25.91
CA GLY A 216 0.21 -0.93 -26.20
C GLY A 216 1.20 -0.85 -25.04
N CYS A 217 1.83 -1.99 -24.70
CA CYS A 217 2.74 -2.08 -23.54
C CYS A 217 3.97 -1.17 -23.67
N HIS A 218 4.48 -0.94 -24.88
CA HIS A 218 5.64 -0.05 -25.09
C HIS A 218 5.29 1.42 -24.82
N THR A 219 4.10 1.85 -25.22
CA THR A 219 3.57 3.19 -24.91
C THR A 219 3.45 3.37 -23.40
N ILE A 220 2.87 2.39 -22.71
CA ILE A 220 2.71 2.41 -21.25
C ILE A 220 4.08 2.46 -20.58
N GLU A 221 5.01 1.58 -20.95
CA GLU A 221 6.37 1.53 -20.40
C GLU A 221 7.11 2.86 -20.57
N THR A 222 7.05 3.47 -21.76
CA THR A 222 7.68 4.77 -22.03
C THR A 222 7.12 5.87 -21.13
N ARG A 223 5.78 5.89 -20.96
CA ARG A 223 5.11 6.87 -20.10
C ARG A 223 5.43 6.63 -18.62
N GLU A 224 5.38 5.39 -18.14
CA GLU A 224 5.74 5.03 -16.76
C GLU A 224 7.16 5.45 -16.42
N ASN A 225 8.14 5.19 -17.31
CA ASN A 225 9.52 5.61 -17.11
C ASN A 225 9.65 7.14 -17.01
N ALA A 226 8.93 7.90 -17.86
CA ALA A 226 8.91 9.35 -17.78
C ALA A 226 8.32 9.86 -16.44
N LEU A 227 7.26 9.23 -15.95
CA LEU A 227 6.65 9.56 -14.65
C LEU A 227 7.57 9.24 -13.47
N VAL A 228 8.28 8.10 -13.52
CA VAL A 228 9.28 7.71 -12.51
C VAL A 228 10.43 8.70 -12.46
N GLU A 229 10.98 9.09 -13.61
CA GLU A 229 12.04 10.09 -13.67
C GLU A 229 11.57 11.46 -13.17
N LYS A 230 10.36 11.90 -13.55
CA LYS A 230 9.76 13.14 -13.05
C LYS A 230 9.62 13.15 -11.53
N PHE A 231 9.13 12.04 -10.95
CA PHE A 231 9.02 11.89 -9.49
C PHE A 231 10.39 11.96 -8.80
N PHE A 232 11.38 11.20 -9.28
CA PHE A 232 12.69 11.17 -8.63
C PHE A 232 13.52 12.43 -8.85
N ALA A 233 13.37 13.12 -9.98
CA ALA A 233 13.96 14.44 -10.17
C ALA A 233 13.53 15.41 -9.06
N ARG A 234 12.30 15.29 -8.57
CA ARG A 234 11.76 16.13 -7.50
C ARG A 234 12.12 15.65 -6.09
N PHE A 235 11.98 14.35 -5.81
CA PHE A 235 12.00 13.85 -4.44
C PHE A 235 13.26 13.09 -4.02
N ARG A 236 14.14 12.68 -4.96
CA ARG A 236 15.33 11.85 -4.63
C ARG A 236 16.23 12.47 -3.56
N ASN A 237 16.39 13.79 -3.59
CA ASN A 237 17.25 14.54 -2.66
C ASN A 237 16.45 15.49 -1.76
N HIS A 238 15.13 15.32 -1.66
CA HIS A 238 14.31 16.22 -0.87
C HIS A 238 14.58 15.97 0.64
N PRO A 239 14.93 16.99 1.44
CA PRO A 239 15.44 16.81 2.81
C PRO A 239 14.42 16.25 3.80
N LYS A 240 13.13 16.27 3.42
CA LYS A 240 12.01 15.84 4.27
C LYS A 240 11.24 14.64 3.70
N VAL A 241 11.47 14.25 2.44
CA VAL A 241 10.73 13.15 1.80
C VAL A 241 11.66 11.97 1.66
N PHE A 242 11.34 10.88 2.34
CA PHE A 242 12.12 9.65 2.32
C PHE A 242 11.37 8.64 1.47
N VAL A 243 11.78 8.49 0.21
CA VAL A 243 11.22 7.49 -0.70
C VAL A 243 11.73 6.11 -0.31
N LEU A 244 10.84 5.16 -0.11
CA LEU A 244 11.18 3.79 0.25
C LEU A 244 11.58 2.98 -0.98
N GLY A 245 12.59 2.14 -0.80
CA GLY A 245 13.15 1.27 -1.84
C GLY A 245 14.20 1.98 -2.69
N SER A 246 14.71 1.25 -3.68
CA SER A 246 15.74 1.73 -4.60
C SER A 246 15.25 2.87 -5.49
N SER A 247 16.09 3.90 -5.66
CA SER A 247 15.84 5.04 -6.54
C SER A 247 16.42 4.88 -7.95
N THR A 248 17.09 3.75 -8.20
CA THR A 248 17.78 3.43 -9.46
C THR A 248 17.34 2.11 -10.06
N ALA A 249 16.65 1.24 -9.31
CA ALA A 249 16.11 0.00 -9.84
C ALA A 249 14.95 0.28 -10.81
N PRO A 250 14.80 -0.51 -11.89
CA PRO A 250 13.62 -0.45 -12.75
C PRO A 250 12.35 -0.63 -11.91
N ARG A 251 11.35 0.24 -12.12
CA ARG A 251 10.13 0.24 -11.33
C ARG A 251 8.95 0.79 -12.10
N LEU A 252 7.77 0.39 -11.66
CA LEU A 252 6.49 1.04 -11.98
C LEU A 252 6.35 2.37 -11.21
N GLY A 253 5.42 3.22 -11.64
CA GLY A 253 5.04 4.48 -11.01
C GLY A 253 4.36 4.36 -9.64
N ILE A 254 4.77 3.40 -8.81
CA ILE A 254 4.25 3.13 -7.46
C ILE A 254 5.29 3.66 -6.45
N PHE A 255 4.91 4.62 -5.61
CA PHE A 255 5.83 5.28 -4.69
C PHE A 255 5.32 5.21 -3.26
N SER A 256 6.14 4.63 -2.37
CA SER A 256 5.95 4.67 -0.92
C SER A 256 6.94 5.63 -0.29
N PHE A 257 6.51 6.46 0.65
CA PHE A 257 7.35 7.48 1.25
C PHE A 257 6.97 7.79 2.70
N LEU A 258 7.92 8.41 3.40
CA LEU A 258 7.76 9.02 4.72
C LEU A 258 8.02 10.52 4.63
N ILE A 259 7.39 11.30 5.52
CA ILE A 259 7.68 12.73 5.67
C ILE A 259 8.33 12.97 7.03
N TYR A 260 9.56 13.46 7.01
CA TYR A 260 10.36 13.77 8.20
C TYR A 260 10.13 15.21 8.67
N VAL A 261 10.07 15.39 9.99
CA VAL A 261 9.92 16.67 10.68
C VAL A 261 11.23 16.94 11.44
N PRO A 262 12.18 17.70 10.83
CA PRO A 262 13.55 17.78 11.33
C PRO A 262 13.68 18.29 12.76
N PHE A 263 12.88 19.29 13.12
CA PHE A 263 12.97 19.95 14.44
C PHE A 263 12.44 19.10 15.60
N LEU A 264 11.78 17.97 15.32
CA LEU A 264 11.33 17.00 16.32
C LEU A 264 11.99 15.63 16.16
N HIS A 265 12.86 15.47 15.15
CA HIS A 265 13.49 14.20 14.80
C HIS A 265 12.53 13.02 14.67
N LYS A 266 11.35 13.26 14.11
CA LYS A 266 10.25 12.29 13.96
C LYS A 266 9.57 12.44 12.61
N TYR A 267 8.66 11.53 12.27
CA TYR A 267 7.91 11.57 11.02
C TYR A 267 6.46 12.05 11.20
N LEU A 268 5.82 12.50 10.13
CA LEU A 268 4.36 12.61 10.10
C LEU A 268 3.75 11.20 10.01
N HIS A 269 2.68 10.97 10.75
CA HIS A 269 1.98 9.68 10.72
C HIS A 269 1.36 9.45 9.33
N HIS A 270 1.54 8.26 8.75
CA HIS A 270 1.10 7.97 7.37
C HIS A 270 -0.41 8.15 7.14
N ASN A 271 -1.25 7.80 8.14
CA ASN A 271 -2.70 8.04 8.04
C ASN A 271 -3.04 9.54 8.08
N PHE A 272 -2.27 10.35 8.78
CA PHE A 272 -2.46 11.81 8.78
C PHE A 272 -2.14 12.39 7.41
N ILE A 273 -1.01 11.99 6.79
CA ILE A 273 -0.66 12.40 5.43
C ILE A 273 -1.78 12.03 4.45
N CYS A 274 -2.35 10.82 4.58
CA CYS A 274 -3.43 10.35 3.72
C CYS A 274 -4.70 11.20 3.85
N VAL A 275 -5.12 11.48 5.07
CA VAL A 275 -6.30 12.33 5.32
C VAL A 275 -6.03 13.76 4.84
N LEU A 276 -4.83 14.29 5.06
CA LEU A 276 -4.50 15.66 4.65
C LEU A 276 -4.47 15.84 3.12
N LEU A 277 -3.95 14.86 2.37
CA LEU A 277 -4.01 14.86 0.89
C LEU A 277 -5.46 14.83 0.38
N ASN A 278 -6.31 14.04 1.04
CA ASN A 278 -7.73 13.96 0.70
C ASN A 278 -8.45 15.29 1.01
N ASP A 279 -8.29 15.79 2.24
CA ASP A 279 -9.05 16.93 2.74
C ASP A 279 -8.67 18.23 2.04
N LEU A 280 -7.38 18.46 1.75
CA LEU A 280 -6.92 19.71 1.13
C LEU A 280 -6.97 19.68 -0.39
N PHE A 281 -6.75 18.51 -1.00
CA PHE A 281 -6.45 18.42 -2.44
C PHE A 281 -7.33 17.43 -3.19
N GLY A 282 -8.20 16.68 -2.51
CA GLY A 282 -9.00 15.62 -3.14
C GLY A 282 -8.18 14.42 -3.64
N ILE A 283 -6.92 14.29 -3.20
CA ILE A 283 -6.01 13.25 -3.68
C ILE A 283 -6.15 12.01 -2.80
N GLN A 284 -6.59 10.91 -3.42
CA GLN A 284 -6.70 9.63 -2.75
C GLN A 284 -5.39 8.86 -2.78
N VAL A 285 -4.86 8.57 -1.60
CA VAL A 285 -3.68 7.71 -1.42
C VAL A 285 -4.02 6.52 -0.52
N ARG A 286 -3.03 5.67 -0.26
CA ARG A 286 -3.12 4.59 0.72
C ARG A 286 -2.05 4.75 1.78
N SER A 287 -2.29 4.20 2.96
CA SER A 287 -1.36 4.25 4.07
C SER A 287 -1.32 2.92 4.83
N GLY A 288 -0.24 2.69 5.58
CA GLY A 288 -0.02 1.47 6.37
C GLY A 288 1.04 0.57 5.76
N CYS A 289 0.87 -0.76 5.89
CA CYS A 289 1.88 -1.75 5.46
C CYS A 289 1.55 -2.48 4.14
N SER A 290 0.49 -2.05 3.43
CA SER A 290 0.09 -2.55 2.09
C SER A 290 0.10 -4.07 1.91
N CYS A 291 -0.26 -4.82 2.96
CA CYS A 291 -0.28 -6.29 2.95
C CYS A 291 1.07 -6.90 2.51
N ALA A 292 2.18 -6.25 2.85
CA ALA A 292 3.55 -6.67 2.54
C ALA A 292 4.45 -6.56 3.79
N GLY A 293 3.89 -6.88 4.95
CA GLY A 293 4.49 -6.65 6.29
C GLY A 293 6.00 -6.91 6.38
N PRO A 294 6.51 -8.10 6.04
CA PRO A 294 7.95 -8.39 6.11
C PRO A 294 8.81 -7.44 5.28
N TYR A 295 8.36 -7.05 4.08
CA TYR A 295 9.10 -6.09 3.25
C TYR A 295 9.06 -4.69 3.84
N VAL A 296 7.95 -4.30 4.49
CA VAL A 296 7.87 -3.02 5.19
C VAL A 296 8.86 -2.95 6.34
N LEU A 297 9.05 -4.05 7.08
CA LEU A 297 10.06 -4.11 8.14
C LEU A 297 11.47 -3.88 7.58
N ASP A 298 11.83 -4.53 6.46
CA ASP A 298 13.11 -4.29 5.80
C ASP A 298 13.28 -2.82 5.37
N LEU A 299 12.25 -2.25 4.73
CA LEU A 299 12.28 -0.87 4.23
C LEU A 299 12.38 0.18 5.33
N LEU A 300 11.81 -0.12 6.51
CA LEU A 300 11.86 0.74 7.69
C LEU A 300 13.05 0.41 8.61
N ASN A 301 13.88 -0.57 8.23
CA ASN A 301 15.00 -1.07 9.02
C ASN A 301 14.58 -1.48 10.44
N ILE A 302 13.46 -2.20 10.54
CA ILE A 302 12.91 -2.76 11.78
C ILE A 302 13.31 -4.22 11.86
N ASP A 303 14.14 -4.58 12.84
CA ASP A 303 14.51 -5.97 13.10
C ASP A 303 13.39 -6.77 13.79
N ASP A 304 13.56 -8.09 13.86
CA ASP A 304 12.57 -9.00 14.43
C ASP A 304 12.29 -8.70 15.92
N GLN A 305 13.31 -8.28 16.68
CA GLN A 305 13.14 -7.93 18.09
C GLN A 305 12.24 -6.69 18.26
N THR A 306 12.45 -5.68 17.43
CA THR A 306 11.65 -4.46 17.40
C THR A 306 10.24 -4.75 16.88
N ALA A 307 10.10 -5.60 15.86
CA ALA A 307 8.80 -6.05 15.35
C ALA A 307 7.99 -6.82 16.40
N ASP A 308 8.64 -7.66 17.21
CA ASP A 308 8.01 -8.36 18.33
C ASP A 308 7.52 -7.40 19.41
N ILE A 309 8.26 -6.32 19.68
CA ILE A 309 7.84 -5.26 20.60
C ILE A 309 6.58 -4.57 20.07
N TYR A 310 6.56 -4.18 18.79
CA TYR A 310 5.36 -3.62 18.17
C TYR A 310 4.19 -4.59 18.22
N THR A 311 4.41 -5.87 17.93
CA THR A 311 3.37 -6.90 17.95
C THR A 311 2.75 -7.02 19.35
N LYS A 312 3.58 -7.21 20.39
CA LYS A 312 3.11 -7.27 21.78
C LYS A 312 2.30 -6.03 22.16
N PHE A 313 2.74 -4.86 21.72
CA PHE A 313 2.06 -3.61 22.04
C PHE A 313 0.72 -3.43 21.29
N ILE A 314 0.67 -3.84 20.02
CA ILE A 314 -0.52 -3.69 19.16
C ILE A 314 -1.58 -4.73 19.54
N THR A 315 -1.19 -5.99 19.81
CA THR A 315 -2.13 -7.11 19.92
C THR A 315 -2.34 -7.65 21.33
N ALA A 316 -1.49 -7.35 22.33
CA ALA A 316 -1.64 -7.93 23.66
C ALA A 316 -2.66 -7.19 24.54
N ASP A 317 -3.31 -7.93 25.44
CA ASP A 317 -4.13 -7.42 26.52
C ASP A 317 -3.30 -6.93 27.71
N GLU A 318 -3.96 -6.40 28.74
CA GLU A 318 -3.27 -5.89 29.94
C GLU A 318 -2.55 -6.98 30.76
N ASN A 319 -2.88 -8.25 30.49
CA ASN A 319 -2.30 -9.44 31.09
C ASN A 319 -1.35 -10.18 30.12
N GLY A 320 -1.03 -9.60 28.96
CA GLY A 320 -0.14 -10.17 27.94
C GLY A 320 -0.77 -11.23 27.03
N ARG A 321 -2.09 -11.39 27.01
CA ARG A 321 -2.82 -12.32 26.11
C ARG A 321 -3.11 -11.67 24.77
N LEU A 322 -3.00 -12.40 23.67
CA LEU A 322 -3.33 -11.87 22.34
C LEU A 322 -4.85 -11.62 22.23
N ASN A 323 -5.26 -10.38 21.94
CA ASN A 323 -6.66 -9.98 21.74
C ASN A 323 -7.04 -9.97 20.24
N GLU A 324 -8.34 -10.09 19.95
CA GLU A 324 -8.90 -10.06 18.59
C GLU A 324 -8.85 -8.68 17.89
N MET A 325 -8.65 -7.57 18.64
CA MET A 325 -8.54 -6.22 18.08
C MET A 325 -7.26 -5.49 18.53
N PRO A 326 -6.62 -4.70 17.64
CA PRO A 326 -5.50 -3.84 18.01
C PRO A 326 -5.89 -2.87 19.13
N LYS A 327 -5.13 -2.84 20.24
CA LYS A 327 -5.38 -1.85 21.30
C LYS A 327 -4.91 -0.45 20.91
N VAL A 328 -3.90 -0.35 20.06
CA VAL A 328 -3.22 0.90 19.70
C VAL A 328 -2.74 0.86 18.25
N GLU A 329 -3.66 0.74 17.28
CA GLU A 329 -3.31 0.71 15.84
C GLU A 329 -2.47 1.93 15.42
N LEU A 330 -2.62 3.07 16.11
CA LEU A 330 -1.87 4.31 15.85
C LEU A 330 -0.34 4.13 15.94
N MET A 331 0.16 3.14 16.67
CA MET A 331 1.59 2.92 16.82
C MET A 331 2.19 2.03 15.72
N LYS A 332 1.34 1.42 14.90
CA LYS A 332 1.78 0.51 13.84
C LYS A 332 2.64 1.26 12.81
N PRO A 333 3.88 0.83 12.57
CA PRO A 333 4.72 1.43 11.54
C PRO A 333 4.11 1.24 10.14
N GLY A 334 4.37 2.20 9.27
CA GLY A 334 3.90 2.17 7.89
C GLY A 334 4.36 3.38 7.10
N PHE A 335 3.83 3.50 5.89
CA PHE A 335 4.17 4.58 4.96
C PHE A 335 2.92 5.11 4.27
N THR A 336 3.06 6.22 3.57
CA THR A 336 2.07 6.70 2.60
C THR A 336 2.48 6.22 1.22
N ARG A 337 1.52 5.75 0.42
CA ARG A 337 1.74 5.25 -0.94
C ARG A 337 0.74 5.82 -1.91
N PHE A 338 1.24 6.26 -3.06
CA PHE A 338 0.43 6.61 -4.21
C PHE A 338 1.02 6.00 -5.48
N ASN A 339 0.21 5.99 -6.53
CA ASN A 339 0.62 5.53 -7.85
C ASN A 339 0.36 6.67 -8.84
N LEU A 340 1.32 6.93 -9.73
CA LEU A 340 1.09 7.77 -10.91
C LEU A 340 0.63 6.86 -12.04
N SER A 341 -0.54 7.17 -12.61
CA SER A 341 -1.12 6.39 -13.69
C SER A 341 -0.58 6.86 -15.04
N TYR A 342 -0.21 5.94 -15.94
CA TYR A 342 0.20 6.29 -17.31
C TYR A 342 -0.84 7.10 -18.10
N PHE A 343 -2.12 6.99 -17.75
CA PHE A 343 -3.22 7.72 -18.40
C PHE A 343 -3.57 9.06 -17.73
N ALA A 344 -2.84 9.45 -16.68
CA ALA A 344 -2.96 10.79 -16.10
C ALA A 344 -2.26 11.83 -16.98
N SER A 345 -2.89 12.99 -17.11
CA SER A 345 -2.31 14.17 -17.76
C SER A 345 -1.09 14.69 -17.00
N ASP A 346 -0.24 15.48 -17.65
CA ASP A 346 0.93 16.06 -17.00
C ASP A 346 0.54 17.05 -15.90
N GLU A 347 -0.58 17.75 -16.09
CA GLU A 347 -1.19 18.67 -15.14
C GLU A 347 -1.64 17.96 -13.87
N GLU A 348 -2.35 16.83 -13.99
CA GLU A 348 -2.76 16.01 -12.83
C GLU A 348 -1.54 15.46 -12.08
N VAL A 349 -0.52 15.00 -12.83
CA VAL A 349 0.73 14.52 -12.24
C VAL A 349 1.41 15.65 -11.46
N ASP A 350 1.56 16.84 -12.06
CA ASP A 350 2.19 17.98 -11.40
C ASP A 350 1.38 18.43 -10.18
N TYR A 351 0.06 18.44 -10.25
CA TYR A 351 -0.81 18.73 -9.12
C TYR A 351 -0.56 17.77 -7.95
N ILE A 352 -0.49 16.46 -8.22
CA ILE A 352 -0.19 15.45 -7.20
C ILE A 352 1.21 15.67 -6.58
N LEU A 353 2.23 15.90 -7.41
CA LEU A 353 3.59 16.11 -6.91
C LEU A 353 3.70 17.41 -6.10
N ASN A 354 3.05 18.49 -6.54
CA ASN A 354 2.99 19.75 -5.80
C ASN A 354 2.29 19.60 -4.44
N ALA A 355 1.20 18.82 -4.38
CA ALA A 355 0.51 18.53 -3.12
C ALA A 355 1.36 17.73 -2.14
N VAL A 356 2.09 16.72 -2.62
CA VAL A 356 3.03 15.95 -1.78
C VAL A 356 4.16 16.84 -1.27
N GLU A 357 4.72 17.71 -2.11
CA GLU A 357 5.76 18.66 -1.73
C GLU A 357 5.25 19.70 -0.72
N PHE A 358 4.02 20.18 -0.89
CA PHE A 358 3.37 21.06 0.08
C PHE A 358 3.26 20.38 1.45
N ILE A 359 2.75 19.14 1.52
CA ILE A 359 2.62 18.43 2.81
C ILE A 359 3.99 18.16 3.44
N ALA A 360 5.01 17.85 2.62
CA ALA A 360 6.36 17.70 3.11
C ALA A 360 6.90 18.97 3.77
N ASN A 361 6.52 20.14 3.25
CA ASN A 361 7.02 21.41 3.74
C ASN A 361 6.21 22.01 4.89
N ASP A 362 4.88 21.96 4.77
CA ASP A 362 3.94 22.70 5.62
C ASP A 362 2.87 21.82 6.25
N GLY A 363 2.74 20.55 5.85
CA GLY A 363 1.70 19.63 6.35
C GLY A 363 1.76 19.41 7.86
N TRP A 364 2.94 19.50 8.47
CA TRP A 364 3.09 19.43 9.92
C TRP A 364 2.31 20.53 10.65
N LYS A 365 2.09 21.69 10.03
CA LYS A 365 1.35 22.79 10.64
C LYS A 365 -0.11 22.41 10.86
N PHE A 366 -0.70 21.74 9.87
CA PHE A 366 -2.08 21.28 9.90
C PHE A 366 -2.33 20.23 10.98
N LEU A 367 -1.30 19.52 11.45
CA LEU A 367 -1.45 18.52 12.52
C LEU A 367 -2.14 19.10 13.76
N SER A 368 -1.90 20.38 14.06
CA SER A 368 -2.54 21.14 15.14
C SER A 368 -4.07 21.25 15.01
N LEU A 369 -4.60 21.14 13.79
CA LEU A 369 -6.03 21.22 13.48
C LEU A 369 -6.72 19.85 13.52
N TYR A 370 -5.97 18.77 13.72
CA TYR A 370 -6.48 17.40 13.75
C TYR A 370 -6.32 16.76 15.13
N THR A 371 -7.13 15.73 15.36
CA THR A 371 -7.02 14.77 16.45
C THR A 371 -7.07 13.35 15.86
N TYR A 372 -6.70 12.35 16.65
CA TYR A 372 -6.75 10.95 16.25
C TYR A 372 -7.53 10.09 17.23
N ASP A 373 -7.90 8.90 16.78
CA ASP A 373 -8.31 7.79 17.63
C ASP A 373 -7.16 6.77 17.75
N ILE A 374 -6.79 6.45 18.98
CA ILE A 374 -5.61 5.61 19.28
C ILE A 374 -5.82 4.16 18.86
N LYS A 375 -7.04 3.64 18.99
CA LYS A 375 -7.37 2.23 18.74
C LYS A 375 -7.46 1.94 17.24
N THR A 376 -7.96 2.89 16.46
CA THR A 376 -8.25 2.73 15.03
C THR A 376 -7.26 3.44 14.12
N ALA A 377 -6.38 4.30 14.68
CA ALA A 377 -5.48 5.17 13.93
C ALA A 377 -6.19 6.13 12.94
N VAL A 378 -7.47 6.39 13.14
CA VAL A 378 -8.26 7.34 12.33
C VAL A 378 -7.94 8.75 12.76
N TRP A 379 -7.62 9.61 11.79
CA TRP A 379 -7.37 11.04 11.98
C TRP A 379 -8.59 11.83 11.53
N ARG A 380 -8.95 12.86 12.28
CA ARG A 380 -10.11 13.73 11.99
C ARG A 380 -9.82 15.17 12.42
N PRO A 381 -10.37 16.18 11.72
CA PRO A 381 -10.27 17.56 12.19
C PRO A 381 -10.87 17.75 13.58
N ARG A 382 -10.33 18.69 14.33
CA ARG A 382 -10.82 19.06 15.65
C ARG A 382 -12.21 19.70 15.52
N THR A 383 -13.14 19.21 16.32
CA THR A 383 -14.43 19.87 16.53
C THR A 383 -14.24 20.99 17.55
N ILE A 384 -14.58 22.23 17.17
CA ILE A 384 -14.72 23.34 18.12
C ILE A 384 -15.99 23.08 18.96
N PRO A 385 -16.04 23.44 20.26
CA PRO A 385 -17.17 23.17 21.16
C PRO A 385 -18.47 23.96 20.86
N SER A 386 -18.90 24.08 19.60
CA SER A 386 -20.18 24.72 19.24
C SER A 386 -21.29 23.74 18.86
N GLY A 387 -21.14 22.44 19.20
CA GLY A 387 -22.29 21.56 19.42
C GLY A 387 -23.17 21.17 18.22
N LYS A 388 -22.72 21.25 16.96
CA LYS A 388 -23.34 20.43 15.90
C LYS A 388 -22.29 19.74 15.03
N HIS A 389 -22.51 18.45 14.83
CA HIS A 389 -21.71 17.56 14.00
C HIS A 389 -22.10 17.73 12.54
N PHE A 390 -21.14 17.90 11.63
CA PHE A 390 -21.31 17.59 10.21
C PHE A 390 -19.95 17.18 9.62
N TYR A 391 -19.59 15.91 9.77
CA TYR A 391 -19.04 15.19 8.63
C TYR A 391 -20.23 14.42 8.08
N GLN A 392 -20.89 14.94 7.06
CA GLN A 392 -21.64 14.02 6.20
C GLN A 392 -20.55 13.21 5.52
N HIS A 393 -20.32 11.99 6.01
CA HIS A 393 -19.59 11.02 5.22
C HIS A 393 -20.45 10.80 3.98
N HIS A 394 -20.09 11.45 2.86
CA HIS A 394 -20.62 11.11 1.56
C HIS A 394 -20.34 9.62 1.39
N SER A 395 -21.40 8.83 1.47
CA SER A 395 -21.33 7.39 1.41
C SER A 395 -21.40 7.02 -0.06
N LEU A 396 -20.70 5.98 -0.49
CA LEU A 396 -20.97 5.44 -1.84
C LEU A 396 -22.44 5.01 -2.00
N GLN A 397 -23.18 4.86 -0.90
CA GLN A 397 -24.63 4.61 -0.89
C GLN A 397 -25.47 5.84 -1.25
N THR A 398 -24.94 7.07 -1.12
CA THR A 398 -25.62 8.31 -1.53
C THR A 398 -25.37 8.64 -3.00
N ILE A 399 -24.42 7.97 -3.65
CA ILE A 399 -24.10 8.15 -5.06
C ILE A 399 -24.96 7.25 -5.94
N THR A 400 -25.60 7.82 -6.95
CA THR A 400 -26.37 7.14 -7.99
C THR A 400 -25.75 7.40 -9.37
N TYR A 401 -25.94 6.44 -10.28
CA TYR A 401 -25.53 6.51 -11.69
C TYR A 401 -26.72 6.33 -12.63
N GLN A 402 -27.95 6.48 -12.14
CA GLN A 402 -29.17 6.18 -12.90
C GLN A 402 -29.28 6.99 -14.20
N ASN A 403 -28.71 8.20 -14.26
CA ASN A 403 -28.75 9.07 -15.43
C ASN A 403 -27.51 8.97 -16.32
N GLY A 404 -26.58 8.03 -16.04
CA GLY A 404 -25.30 7.91 -16.75
C GLY A 404 -24.23 8.91 -16.27
N THR A 405 -24.57 9.81 -15.36
CA THR A 405 -23.70 10.73 -14.63
C THR A 405 -23.63 10.35 -13.16
N MET A 406 -22.48 10.55 -12.52
CA MET A 406 -22.36 10.39 -11.06
C MET A 406 -23.14 11.52 -10.39
N GLU A 407 -24.24 11.18 -9.73
CA GLU A 407 -25.10 12.14 -9.04
C GLU A 407 -25.25 11.73 -7.57
N GLU A 408 -25.30 12.69 -6.67
CA GLU A 408 -25.60 12.41 -5.27
C GLU A 408 -27.10 12.56 -5.01
N ASN A 409 -27.73 11.52 -4.48
CA ASN A 409 -29.10 11.56 -4.00
C ASN A 409 -29.17 12.43 -2.74
N ASN A 410 -29.17 13.74 -2.93
CA ASN A 410 -29.37 14.72 -1.88
C ASN A 410 -30.83 14.66 -1.42
N GLY A 411 -31.15 13.76 -0.49
CA GLY A 411 -32.31 13.97 0.38
C GLY A 411 -32.18 15.35 1.01
N GLN A 412 -33.13 16.24 0.75
CA GLN A 412 -33.14 17.64 1.17
C GLN A 412 -32.80 17.80 2.67
N GLN A 413 -31.53 18.03 2.98
CA GLN A 413 -31.11 18.74 4.17
C GLN A 413 -30.15 19.82 3.70
N GLN A 414 -30.62 21.06 3.69
CA GLN A 414 -29.74 22.23 3.59
C GLN A 414 -28.68 22.10 4.68
N VAL A 415 -27.43 21.91 4.26
CA VAL A 415 -26.26 21.95 5.14
C VAL A 415 -26.08 23.40 5.55
N GLU A 416 -26.56 23.78 6.73
CA GLU A 416 -26.05 24.96 7.41
C GLU A 416 -24.59 24.70 7.80
N LEU A 417 -23.66 25.21 7.00
CA LEU A 417 -22.23 25.28 7.35
C LEU A 417 -22.09 26.08 8.66
N LEU A 418 -22.00 25.38 9.79
CA LEU A 418 -21.70 26.00 11.08
C LEU A 418 -20.42 26.84 10.97
N ASN A 419 -20.42 27.96 11.69
CA ASN A 419 -19.30 28.87 11.93
C ASN A 419 -18.14 28.19 12.70
N THR A 420 -17.61 27.06 12.24
CA THR A 420 -16.36 26.50 12.73
C THR A 420 -15.27 26.83 11.72
N ASN A 421 -14.21 27.50 12.17
CA ASN A 421 -13.19 28.03 11.26
C ASN A 421 -12.45 26.92 10.50
N VAL A 422 -12.21 25.75 11.11
CA VAL A 422 -11.44 24.66 10.47
C VAL A 422 -12.21 23.95 9.33
N PRO A 423 -13.49 23.52 9.49
CA PRO A 423 -14.28 23.00 8.37
C PRO A 423 -14.51 24.01 7.25
N ARG A 424 -14.71 25.30 7.56
CA ARG A 424 -14.81 26.36 6.54
C ARG A 424 -13.52 26.60 5.76
N LEU A 425 -12.37 26.52 6.44
CA LEU A 425 -11.07 26.63 5.80
C LEU A 425 -10.82 25.47 4.82
N ILE A 426 -11.23 24.25 5.17
CA ILE A 426 -11.06 23.06 4.31
C ILE A 426 -12.07 23.07 3.15
N THR A 427 -13.31 23.53 3.35
CA THR A 427 -14.34 23.58 2.28
C THR A 427 -14.14 24.68 1.24
N ASN A 428 -13.38 25.74 1.52
CA ASN A 428 -13.08 26.76 0.52
C ASN A 428 -12.06 26.28 -0.54
N LEU A 429 -11.13 25.40 -0.16
CA LEU A 429 -10.09 24.87 -1.06
C LEU A 429 -10.65 24.07 -2.24
N SER A 430 -11.75 23.35 -2.07
CA SER A 430 -12.39 22.59 -3.16
C SER A 430 -13.09 23.48 -4.20
N SER A 431 -13.22 24.78 -3.92
CA SER A 431 -13.87 25.78 -4.79
C SER A 431 -12.86 26.72 -5.47
N SER A 432 -11.57 26.50 -5.21
CA SER A 432 -10.47 27.40 -5.54
C SER A 432 -9.89 27.11 -6.92
N ASP A 433 -9.53 28.17 -7.66
CA ASP A 433 -8.82 28.05 -8.94
C ASP A 433 -7.38 27.54 -8.75
N ASP A 434 -6.79 27.73 -7.55
CA ASP A 434 -5.46 27.21 -7.18
C ASP A 434 -5.44 26.71 -5.71
N PRO A 435 -5.81 25.43 -5.48
CA PRO A 435 -5.82 24.84 -4.14
C PRO A 435 -4.46 24.83 -3.44
N ILE A 436 -3.35 24.81 -4.19
CA ILE A 436 -2.00 24.76 -3.61
C ILE A 436 -1.63 26.11 -2.98
N GLU A 437 -1.89 27.22 -3.68
CA GLU A 437 -1.60 28.56 -3.15
C GLU A 437 -2.51 28.92 -1.97
N GLU A 438 -3.78 28.54 -2.02
CA GLU A 438 -4.68 28.75 -0.88
C GLU A 438 -4.23 27.92 0.34
N ALA A 439 -3.80 26.67 0.14
CA ALA A 439 -3.26 25.85 1.23
C ALA A 439 -1.99 26.48 1.84
N LYS A 440 -1.12 27.11 1.04
CA LYS A 440 0.05 27.89 1.53
C LYS A 440 -0.38 29.11 2.34
N SER A 441 -1.36 29.86 1.87
CA SER A 441 -1.93 30.99 2.60
C SER A 441 -2.48 30.55 3.96
N MET A 442 -3.21 29.43 3.99
CA MET A 442 -3.72 28.83 5.23
C MET A 442 -2.59 28.42 6.16
N ALA A 443 -1.58 27.70 5.65
CA ALA A 443 -0.42 27.27 6.43
C ALA A 443 0.27 28.42 7.18
N ASN A 444 0.34 29.61 6.57
CA ASN A 444 0.92 30.79 7.19
C ASN A 444 0.08 31.37 8.34
N ASN A 445 -1.24 31.18 8.30
CA ASN A 445 -2.17 31.69 9.30
C ASN A 445 -2.41 30.73 10.48
N ILE A 446 -2.11 29.42 10.31
CA ILE A 446 -2.32 28.39 11.33
C ILE A 446 -1.67 28.73 12.69
N PRO A 447 -0.39 29.16 12.78
CA PRO A 447 0.24 29.41 14.08
C PRO A 447 -0.52 30.41 14.96
N LYS A 448 -0.98 31.52 14.37
CA LYS A 448 -1.80 32.52 15.05
C LYS A 448 -3.14 31.91 15.50
N TYR A 449 -3.81 31.21 14.59
CA TYR A 449 -5.09 30.56 14.91
C TYR A 449 -4.96 29.56 16.07
N VAL A 450 -3.91 28.75 16.07
CA VAL A 450 -3.62 27.75 17.11
C VAL A 450 -3.39 28.43 18.46
N TYR A 451 -2.58 29.49 18.49
CA TYR A 451 -2.32 30.27 19.71
C TYR A 451 -3.61 30.83 20.32
N GLU A 452 -4.52 31.34 19.48
CA GLU A 452 -5.75 31.99 19.93
C GLU A 452 -6.89 31.01 20.28
N ASN A 453 -6.95 29.84 19.63
CA ASN A 453 -8.18 29.03 19.60
C ASN A 453 -8.03 27.55 19.94
N VAL A 454 -6.81 27.00 20.03
CA VAL A 454 -6.60 25.54 20.15
C VAL A 454 -6.00 25.17 21.51
N ASP A 455 -6.77 24.44 22.32
CA ASP A 455 -6.30 23.89 23.59
C ASP A 455 -5.73 22.47 23.41
N PHE A 456 -4.41 22.30 23.54
CA PHE A 456 -3.74 20.99 23.43
C PHE A 456 -4.05 20.03 24.59
N ARG A 457 -4.63 20.51 25.70
CA ARG A 457 -4.98 19.66 26.85
C ARG A 457 -6.14 18.72 26.55
N THR A 458 -6.88 18.98 25.47
CA THR A 458 -7.98 18.11 25.03
C THR A 458 -7.51 16.91 24.21
N ASP A 459 -6.22 16.81 23.89
CA ASP A 459 -5.71 15.69 23.10
C ASP A 459 -5.75 14.37 23.87
N PRO A 460 -6.22 13.28 23.23
CA PRO A 460 -6.22 11.98 23.87
C PRO A 460 -4.78 11.58 24.23
N PRO A 461 -4.52 11.24 25.50
CA PRO A 461 -3.19 10.83 25.91
C PRO A 461 -2.86 9.48 25.26
N LEU A 462 -1.66 9.37 24.69
CA LEU A 462 -1.17 8.14 24.07
C LEU A 462 -1.10 6.96 25.06
N ASN A 463 -1.03 7.21 26.37
CA ASN A 463 -0.99 6.21 27.44
C ASN A 463 -0.02 5.04 27.16
N VAL A 464 1.15 5.35 26.60
CA VAL A 464 2.21 4.39 26.31
C VAL A 464 3.07 4.21 27.57
N PRO A 465 3.28 2.96 28.07
CA PRO A 465 4.18 2.71 29.19
C PRO A 465 5.57 3.29 28.96
N ASP A 466 6.25 3.72 30.02
CA ASP A 466 7.54 4.44 29.91
C ASP A 466 8.59 3.68 29.09
N LYS A 467 8.67 2.35 29.27
CA LYS A 467 9.58 1.47 28.52
C LYS A 467 9.36 1.45 27.00
N TYR A 468 8.24 2.00 26.50
CA TYR A 468 7.88 2.02 25.09
C TYR A 468 7.81 3.43 24.49
N LYS A 469 8.11 4.48 25.27
CA LYS A 469 8.06 5.87 24.79
C LYS A 469 8.99 6.14 23.61
N ASP A 470 10.14 5.47 23.58
CA ASP A 470 11.14 5.62 22.52
C ASP A 470 10.70 5.01 21.17
N PHE A 471 9.63 4.21 21.17
CA PHE A 471 9.05 3.61 19.95
C PHE A 471 7.99 4.51 19.29
N ILE A 472 7.73 5.70 19.84
CA ILE A 472 6.82 6.69 19.22
C ILE A 472 7.56 7.39 18.08
N TRP A 473 7.45 6.81 16.88
CA TRP A 473 8.15 7.24 15.66
C TRP A 473 7.56 8.48 14.99
N PHE A 474 6.34 8.90 15.35
CA PHE A 474 5.61 10.00 14.73
C PHE A 474 5.40 11.20 15.65
N VAL A 475 5.20 12.36 15.04
CA VAL A 475 4.86 13.62 15.70
C VAL A 475 3.37 13.65 16.09
N THR A 476 3.06 14.13 17.29
CA THR A 476 1.67 14.28 17.76
C THR A 476 1.17 15.73 17.60
N PRO A 477 -0.16 15.96 17.50
CA PRO A 477 -0.73 17.32 17.51
C PRO A 477 -0.24 18.15 18.71
N LYS A 478 -0.16 17.52 19.89
CA LYS A 478 0.36 18.14 21.11
C LYS A 478 1.81 18.62 20.97
N ASP A 479 2.69 17.87 20.30
CA ASP A 479 4.07 18.29 20.06
C ASP A 479 4.13 19.54 19.18
N ILE A 480 3.31 19.58 18.13
CA ILE A 480 3.23 20.72 17.20
C ILE A 480 2.61 21.95 17.85
N ILE A 481 1.49 21.81 18.57
CA ILE A 481 0.83 22.96 19.22
C ILE A 481 1.78 23.60 20.22
N ARG A 482 2.48 22.81 21.04
CA ARG A 482 3.49 23.33 21.98
C ARG A 482 4.59 24.09 21.25
N LYS A 483 5.13 23.54 20.16
CA LYS A 483 6.14 24.21 19.35
C LYS A 483 5.63 25.54 18.79
N MET A 484 4.43 25.54 18.20
CA MET A 484 3.81 26.73 17.60
C MET A 484 3.54 27.84 18.61
N VAL A 485 3.00 27.49 19.78
CA VAL A 485 2.71 28.46 20.85
C VAL A 485 4.01 29.14 21.31
N ILE A 486 5.05 28.34 21.58
CA ILE A 486 6.36 28.88 22.00
C ILE A 486 6.97 29.78 20.92
N ASP A 487 6.93 29.37 19.65
CA ASP A 487 7.46 30.17 18.54
C ASP A 487 6.68 31.48 18.36
N TYR A 488 5.35 31.43 18.49
CA TYR A 488 4.49 32.59 18.34
C TYR A 488 4.71 33.59 19.47
N GLU A 489 4.77 33.14 20.73
CA GLU A 489 5.09 33.99 21.89
C GLU A 489 6.44 34.71 21.71
N ARG A 490 7.48 33.98 21.29
CA ARG A 490 8.80 34.56 20.98
C ARG A 490 8.74 35.60 19.87
N SER A 491 7.93 35.36 18.84
CA SER A 491 7.74 36.33 17.76
C SER A 491 7.08 37.62 18.29
N GLN A 492 6.08 37.52 19.16
CA GLN A 492 5.43 38.70 19.78
C GLN A 492 6.37 39.47 20.72
N GLU A 493 7.22 38.76 21.48
CA GLU A 493 8.24 39.39 22.33
C GLU A 493 9.32 40.15 21.54
N SER A 494 9.64 39.69 20.32
CA SER A 494 10.60 40.37 19.45
C SER A 494 10.09 41.69 18.88
N TYR A 495 8.76 41.83 18.74
CA TYR A 495 8.10 43.08 18.33
C TYR A 495 7.82 44.03 19.49
N SER A 496 7.83 43.55 20.74
CA SER A 496 7.38 44.32 21.91
C SER A 496 8.50 44.85 22.80
N LYS A 497 9.78 44.58 22.52
CA LYS A 497 10.88 45.19 23.29
C LYS A 497 11.07 46.65 22.85
N PRO A 498 10.73 47.64 23.68
CA PRO A 498 11.25 48.99 23.46
C PRO A 498 12.77 48.91 23.63
N GLU A 499 13.53 49.60 22.78
CA GLU A 499 14.93 49.86 23.10
C GLU A 499 14.97 50.52 24.49
N PRO A 500 15.75 49.98 25.46
CA PRO A 500 15.72 50.47 26.84
C PRO A 500 16.14 51.95 26.95
N PHE A 501 16.81 52.47 25.93
CA PHE A 501 17.11 53.89 25.73
C PHE A 501 17.49 54.12 24.26
N ARG A 502 17.05 55.25 23.68
CA ARG A 502 17.67 55.84 22.49
C ARG A 502 18.59 56.97 22.95
N PRO A 503 19.92 56.88 22.78
CA PRO A 503 20.78 58.01 23.10
C PRO A 503 20.42 59.20 22.18
N ARG A 504 20.42 60.41 22.76
CA ARG A 504 20.29 61.65 21.99
C ARG A 504 21.51 61.72 21.06
N MET A 505 21.26 61.70 19.75
CA MET A 505 22.26 62.12 18.78
C MET A 505 22.23 63.64 18.78
N ASP A 506 23.24 64.26 19.39
CA ASP A 506 23.47 65.69 19.27
C ASP A 506 23.86 65.99 17.81
N ASN A 507 23.22 67.02 17.23
CA ASN A 507 23.48 67.53 15.89
C ASN A 507 24.92 68.02 15.71
#